data_AF-A0AA38VMY6-F1
#
_entry.id   AF-A0AA38VMY6-F1
#
_cell.length_a   1.000
_cell.length_b   1.000
_cell.length_c   1.000
_cell.angle_alpha   90.00
_cell.angle_beta   90.00
_cell.angle_gamma   90.00
#
_symmetry.space_group_name_H-M   'P 1'
#
loop_
_entity.id
_entity.type
_entity.pdbx_description
1 polymer ?
#
loop_
_entity_poly.entity_id
_entity_poly.type
_entity_poly.pdbx_seq_one_letter_code
_entity_poly.pdbx_strand_id
1 'polypeptide(L)'
;MMIQGSSLPPFIHPPCALNEGLHEKCIPGAPHHCLPEILAICTSLVHMFYTRTAASSAFVWKTIYAEQLRLCREHDKYSSEALLAALQAMGIYVLLQAQDSASIEKNDALSLITTTHVRMIALRLHETVDYGSNFRARDCVARGDWIQRESIRRTYCLFHIIELLLDVLVGSADAKKCGGFLTVPLPCVRELWEPVSNTDWGARYQRWTSSSGWEEPLTVGDMARATKTHDRLMDLATWCEEIDEYGTLLWMARGLQIPNL
;
A
#
# COMPACT_ATOMS: atom_id res chain seq x y z
N MET A 1 -11.00 0.15 2.81
CA MET A 1 -9.77 0.54 2.08
C MET A 1 -9.64 2.04 1.85
N MET A 2 -10.61 2.86 2.24
CA MET A 2 -10.59 4.32 2.00
C MET A 2 -10.37 5.06 3.32
N ILE A 3 -9.81 6.27 3.26
CA ILE A 3 -9.69 7.15 4.42
C ILE A 3 -11.11 7.61 4.80
N GLN A 4 -11.61 7.14 5.95
CA GLN A 4 -12.93 7.55 6.48
C GLN A 4 -12.85 7.77 7.99
N GLY A 5 -13.09 9.00 8.43
CA GLY A 5 -13.02 9.37 9.85
C GLY A 5 -11.63 9.09 10.43
N SER A 6 -11.58 8.27 11.49
CA SER A 6 -10.33 7.82 12.13
C SER A 6 -9.68 6.59 11.47
N SER A 7 -10.35 5.94 10.51
CA SER A 7 -9.83 4.73 9.89
C SER A 7 -8.92 5.09 8.70
N LEU A 8 -7.65 4.72 8.80
CA LEU A 8 -6.72 4.75 7.67
C LEU A 8 -6.83 3.47 6.84
N PRO A 9 -6.55 3.54 5.53
CA PRO A 9 -6.38 2.34 4.70
C PRO A 9 -5.28 1.43 5.26
N PRO A 10 -5.40 0.11 5.08
CA PRO A 10 -4.49 -0.87 5.70
C PRO A 10 -3.07 -0.92 5.08
N PHE A 11 -2.76 0.01 4.18
CA PHE A 11 -1.45 0.24 3.60
C PHE A 11 -0.83 1.59 4.06
N ILE A 12 -1.52 2.34 4.94
CA ILE A 12 -1.05 3.59 5.54
C ILE A 12 -0.97 3.40 7.05
N HIS A 13 0.23 3.49 7.63
CA HIS A 13 0.43 3.47 9.06
C HIS A 13 0.39 4.89 9.66
N PRO A 14 -0.32 5.14 10.77
CA PRO A 14 -0.42 6.48 11.35
C PRO A 14 0.90 6.95 11.96
N PRO A 15 1.40 8.17 11.65
CA PRO A 15 2.61 8.72 12.26
C PRO A 15 2.55 8.87 13.78
N CYS A 16 1.36 9.12 14.35
CA CYS A 16 1.16 9.25 15.79
C CYS A 16 1.38 7.94 16.58
N ALA A 17 1.45 6.78 15.90
CA ALA A 17 1.80 5.52 16.53
C ALA A 17 3.32 5.29 16.61
N LEU A 18 4.12 6.05 15.84
CA LEU A 18 5.58 6.00 15.87
C LEU A 18 6.19 7.01 16.84
N ASN A 19 5.53 8.17 16.98
CA ASN A 19 6.01 9.28 17.79
C ASN A 19 4.96 9.63 18.86
N GLU A 20 5.30 9.35 20.11
CA GLU A 20 4.44 9.61 21.28
C GLU A 20 4.04 11.10 21.38
N GLY A 21 4.91 12.03 20.96
CA GLY A 21 4.59 13.46 20.94
C GLY A 21 3.60 13.87 19.84
N LEU A 22 3.33 13.01 18.86
CA LEU A 22 2.25 13.21 17.87
C LEU A 22 0.93 12.56 18.31
N HIS A 23 0.96 11.71 19.34
CA HIS A 23 -0.23 11.07 19.90
C HIS A 23 -1.19 12.10 20.50
N GLU A 24 -0.65 13.10 21.19
CA GLU A 24 -1.43 14.21 21.76
C GLU A 24 -2.22 15.01 20.72
N LYS A 25 -1.78 14.99 19.46
CA LYS A 25 -2.45 15.69 18.35
C LYS A 25 -3.58 14.88 17.71
N CYS A 26 -3.67 13.58 17.99
CA CYS A 26 -4.68 12.71 17.40
C CYS A 26 -5.62 12.19 18.49
N ILE A 27 -6.89 12.60 18.41
CA ILE A 27 -7.92 12.13 19.34
C ILE A 27 -8.40 10.75 18.86
N PRO A 28 -8.51 9.74 19.76
CA PRO A 28 -9.09 8.46 19.41
C PRO A 28 -10.50 8.63 18.82
N GLY A 29 -10.73 8.05 17.64
CA GLY A 29 -12.02 8.14 16.93
C GLY A 29 -12.22 9.43 16.11
N ALA A 30 -11.26 10.36 16.11
CA ALA A 30 -11.27 11.54 15.24
C ALA A 30 -10.32 11.36 14.02
N PRO A 31 -10.44 12.20 12.98
CA PRO A 31 -9.50 12.21 11.86
C PRO A 31 -8.06 12.45 12.31
N HIS A 32 -7.10 11.77 11.67
CA HIS A 32 -5.68 11.93 11.99
C HIS A 32 -5.14 13.30 11.53
N HIS A 33 -4.77 14.15 12.49
CA HIS A 33 -4.09 15.43 12.23
C HIS A 33 -2.57 15.29 12.10
N CYS A 34 -2.02 14.09 12.33
CA CYS A 34 -0.58 13.81 12.21
C CYS A 34 -0.13 13.40 10.80
N LEU A 35 -1.05 13.35 9.82
CA LEU A 35 -0.72 12.91 8.47
C LEU A 35 0.20 13.93 7.77
N PRO A 36 1.15 13.46 6.94
CA PRO A 36 1.94 14.35 6.10
C PRO A 36 1.03 15.09 5.11
N GLU A 37 1.48 16.26 4.64
CA GLU A 37 0.71 17.17 3.78
C GLU A 37 0.03 16.47 2.61
N ILE A 38 0.75 15.60 1.88
CA ILE A 38 0.22 14.84 0.74
C ILE A 38 -1.00 13.99 1.14
N LEU A 39 -0.94 13.28 2.27
CA LEU A 39 -2.04 12.45 2.75
C LEU A 39 -3.16 13.28 3.38
N ALA A 40 -2.86 14.43 3.97
CA ALA A 40 -3.86 15.37 4.47
C ALA A 40 -4.68 16.00 3.33
N ILE A 41 -4.02 16.38 2.23
CA ILE A 41 -4.67 16.83 0.98
C ILE A 41 -5.52 15.70 0.40
N CYS A 42 -4.98 14.48 0.31
CA CYS A 42 -5.72 13.30 -0.15
C CYS A 42 -6.98 13.06 0.69
N THR A 43 -6.88 13.13 2.03
CA THR A 43 -8.03 12.99 2.94
C THR A 43 -9.12 14.03 2.65
N SER A 44 -8.72 15.29 2.41
CA SER A 44 -9.65 16.37 2.07
C SER A 44 -10.35 16.12 0.73
N LEU A 45 -9.61 15.63 -0.27
CA LEU A 45 -10.15 15.28 -1.59
C LEU A 45 -11.11 14.09 -1.52
N VAL A 46 -10.79 13.07 -0.72
CA VAL A 46 -11.68 11.94 -0.45
C VAL A 46 -12.97 12.41 0.22
N HIS A 47 -12.88 13.33 1.18
CA HIS A 47 -14.06 13.92 1.81
C HIS A 47 -14.92 14.66 0.79
N MET A 48 -14.32 15.56 -0.02
CA MET A 48 -15.03 16.27 -1.09
C MET A 48 -15.66 15.31 -2.10
N PHE A 49 -15.01 14.20 -2.41
CA PHE A 49 -15.57 13.15 -3.25
C PHE A 49 -16.84 12.59 -2.63
N TYR A 50 -16.82 12.12 -1.39
CA TYR A 50 -18.00 11.50 -0.77
C TYR A 50 -19.14 12.49 -0.51
N THR A 51 -18.86 13.78 -0.31
CA THR A 51 -19.88 14.82 -0.11
C THR A 51 -20.33 15.52 -1.39
N ARG A 52 -19.84 15.11 -2.58
CA ARG A 52 -20.16 15.79 -3.84
C ARG A 52 -21.63 15.63 -4.21
N THR A 53 -22.17 16.65 -4.88
CA THR A 53 -23.46 16.60 -5.55
C THR A 53 -23.26 16.42 -7.05
N ALA A 54 -24.33 16.14 -7.80
CA ALA A 54 -24.27 16.08 -9.26
C ALA A 54 -23.68 17.37 -9.88
N ALA A 55 -24.00 18.54 -9.30
CA ALA A 55 -23.49 19.83 -9.75
C ALA A 55 -22.00 20.05 -9.47
N SER A 56 -21.47 19.46 -8.39
CA SER A 56 -20.06 19.64 -7.99
C SER A 56 -19.14 18.50 -8.44
N SER A 57 -19.67 17.42 -9.02
CA SER A 57 -18.89 16.22 -9.37
C SER A 57 -17.72 16.52 -10.31
N ALA A 58 -17.96 17.26 -11.39
CA ALA A 58 -16.92 17.64 -12.36
C ALA A 58 -15.80 18.49 -11.72
N PHE A 59 -16.15 19.39 -10.80
CA PHE A 59 -15.18 20.22 -10.09
C PHE A 59 -14.30 19.38 -9.15
N VAL A 60 -14.89 18.44 -8.41
CA VAL A 60 -14.16 17.56 -7.52
C VAL A 60 -13.16 16.71 -8.30
N TRP A 61 -13.60 16.10 -9.40
CA TRP A 61 -12.72 15.32 -10.28
C TRP A 61 -11.58 16.15 -10.87
N LYS A 62 -11.87 17.36 -11.36
CA LYS A 62 -10.83 18.28 -11.84
C LYS A 62 -9.77 18.57 -10.76
N THR A 63 -10.20 18.73 -9.51
CA THR A 63 -9.27 18.96 -8.38
C THR A 63 -8.42 17.73 -8.08
N ILE A 64 -9.01 16.53 -8.11
CA ILE A 64 -8.27 15.26 -7.94
C ILE A 64 -7.21 15.10 -9.03
N TYR A 65 -7.57 15.30 -10.30
CA TYR A 65 -6.62 15.20 -11.41
C TYR A 65 -5.49 16.25 -11.34
N ALA A 66 -5.81 17.47 -10.91
CA ALA A 66 -4.81 18.51 -10.69
C ALA A 66 -3.81 18.11 -9.61
N GLU A 67 -4.28 17.48 -8.53
CA GLU A 67 -3.41 16.98 -7.46
C GLU A 67 -2.54 15.81 -7.93
N GLN A 68 -3.09 14.85 -8.68
CA GLN A 68 -2.30 13.78 -9.29
C GLN A 68 -1.18 14.33 -10.18
N LEU A 69 -1.48 15.34 -10.99
CA LEU A 69 -0.48 16.01 -11.84
C LEU A 69 0.59 16.74 -11.02
N ARG A 70 0.21 17.38 -9.91
CA ARG A 70 1.17 18.04 -8.99
C ARG A 70 2.14 17.02 -8.39
N LEU A 71 1.61 15.94 -7.82
CA LEU A 71 2.41 14.85 -7.23
C LEU A 71 3.39 14.27 -8.26
N CYS A 72 2.92 14.06 -9.49
CA CYS A 72 3.77 13.59 -10.58
C CYS A 72 4.88 14.59 -10.97
N ARG A 73 4.60 15.90 -11.01
CA ARG A 73 5.60 16.90 -11.41
C ARG A 73 6.68 17.13 -10.35
N GLU A 74 6.34 16.92 -9.09
CA GLU A 74 7.22 17.23 -7.97
C GLU A 74 7.97 16.00 -7.44
N HIS A 75 7.63 14.78 -7.90
CA HIS A 75 8.14 13.52 -7.35
C HIS A 75 9.67 13.41 -7.29
N ASP A 76 10.40 14.00 -8.26
CA ASP A 76 11.86 14.01 -8.27
C ASP A 76 12.49 14.67 -7.04
N LYS A 77 11.74 15.56 -6.38
CA LYS A 77 12.18 16.32 -5.20
C LYS A 77 11.73 15.70 -3.88
N TYR A 78 10.92 14.65 -3.94
CA TYR A 78 10.35 14.03 -2.74
C TYR A 78 11.36 13.13 -2.03
N SER A 79 11.30 13.13 -0.69
CA SER A 79 11.98 12.13 0.13
C SER A 79 11.31 10.76 -0.04
N SER A 80 11.92 9.69 0.50
CA SER A 80 11.31 8.35 0.47
C SER A 80 9.94 8.30 1.16
N GLU A 81 9.76 9.03 2.27
CA GLU A 81 8.48 9.16 2.97
C GLU A 81 7.45 9.90 2.12
N ALA A 82 7.84 10.98 1.46
CA ALA A 82 6.96 11.76 0.59
C ALA A 82 6.59 10.99 -0.69
N LEU A 83 7.53 10.21 -1.26
CA LEU A 83 7.26 9.30 -2.38
C LEU A 83 6.26 8.21 -2.00
N LEU A 84 6.43 7.59 -0.81
CA LEU A 84 5.46 6.63 -0.29
C LEU A 84 4.09 7.27 -0.11
N ALA A 85 4.01 8.44 0.53
CA ALA A 85 2.75 9.17 0.72
C ALA A 85 2.08 9.52 -0.61
N ALA A 86 2.85 9.95 -1.61
CA ALA A 86 2.36 10.23 -2.95
C ALA A 86 1.81 8.97 -3.64
N LEU A 87 2.52 7.85 -3.53
CA LEU A 87 2.09 6.58 -4.12
C LEU A 87 0.81 6.03 -3.44
N GLN A 88 0.72 6.16 -2.12
CA GLN A 88 -0.49 5.82 -1.36
C GLN A 88 -1.69 6.70 -1.75
N ALA A 89 -1.49 8.01 -1.89
CA ALA A 89 -2.53 8.93 -2.36
C ALA A 89 -2.99 8.60 -3.78
N MET A 90 -2.05 8.29 -4.68
CA MET A 90 -2.37 7.83 -6.04
C MET A 90 -3.22 6.56 -6.03
N GLY A 91 -2.89 5.58 -5.18
CA GLY A 91 -3.68 4.36 -5.04
C GLY A 91 -5.12 4.66 -4.58
N ILE A 92 -5.29 5.59 -3.65
CA ILE A 92 -6.61 6.05 -3.21
C ILE A 92 -7.39 6.69 -4.36
N TYR A 93 -6.76 7.54 -5.17
CA TYR A 93 -7.45 8.17 -6.31
C TYR A 93 -7.87 7.14 -7.37
N VAL A 94 -7.06 6.11 -7.62
CA VAL A 94 -7.44 4.99 -8.50
C VAL A 94 -8.66 4.25 -7.94
N LEU A 95 -8.70 4.00 -6.63
CA LEU A 95 -9.86 3.37 -5.97
C LEU A 95 -11.12 4.26 -6.01
N LEU A 96 -10.98 5.60 -5.93
CA LEU A 96 -12.10 6.52 -6.13
C LEU A 96 -12.64 6.44 -7.55
N GLN A 97 -11.73 6.34 -8.54
CA GLN A 97 -12.10 6.27 -9.95
C GLN A 97 -12.85 4.97 -10.24
N ALA A 98 -12.39 3.84 -9.69
CA ALA A 98 -13.09 2.56 -9.79
C ALA A 98 -14.52 2.59 -9.19
N GLN A 99 -14.78 3.43 -8.19
CA GLN A 99 -16.10 3.59 -7.57
C GLN A 99 -17.07 4.45 -8.40
N ASP A 100 -16.57 5.26 -9.34
CA ASP A 100 -17.37 6.18 -10.15
C ASP A 100 -17.05 5.99 -11.63
N SER A 101 -17.27 4.76 -12.13
CA SER A 101 -16.96 4.41 -13.52
C SER A 101 -17.73 5.23 -14.54
N ALA A 102 -18.91 5.77 -14.18
CA ALA A 102 -19.68 6.67 -15.03
C ALA A 102 -18.96 8.01 -15.30
N SER A 103 -18.06 8.43 -14.41
CA SER A 103 -17.21 9.62 -14.61
C SER A 103 -16.03 9.39 -15.56
N ILE A 104 -15.80 8.14 -16.01
CA ILE A 104 -14.64 7.74 -16.82
C ILE A 104 -14.85 7.97 -18.34
N GLU A 105 -16.06 8.29 -18.83
CA GLU A 105 -16.29 8.43 -20.28
C GLU A 105 -15.92 9.79 -20.89
N LYS A 106 -14.69 9.85 -21.46
CA LYS A 106 -14.26 10.42 -22.76
C LYS A 106 -12.76 10.72 -22.73
N ASN A 107 -11.99 9.67 -22.48
CA ASN A 107 -10.66 9.42 -23.03
C ASN A 107 -9.97 8.48 -22.05
N ASP A 108 -9.74 7.26 -22.52
CA ASP A 108 -8.74 6.32 -22.02
C ASP A 108 -7.36 7.00 -21.77
N ALA A 109 -7.11 8.18 -22.36
CA ALA A 109 -5.95 9.00 -22.03
C ALA A 109 -5.84 9.35 -20.52
N LEU A 110 -6.93 9.63 -19.80
CA LEU A 110 -6.84 9.98 -18.37
C LEU A 110 -6.54 8.78 -17.47
N SER A 111 -7.10 7.61 -17.78
CA SER A 111 -6.71 6.34 -17.14
C SER A 111 -5.26 6.01 -17.46
N LEU A 112 -4.84 6.10 -18.73
CA LEU A 112 -3.45 5.88 -19.15
C LEU A 112 -2.47 6.87 -18.51
N ILE A 113 -2.84 8.15 -18.39
CA ILE A 113 -2.05 9.18 -17.70
C ILE A 113 -1.94 8.85 -16.21
N THR A 114 -3.04 8.47 -15.56
CA THR A 114 -3.06 8.06 -14.15
C THR A 114 -2.13 6.87 -13.91
N THR A 115 -2.23 5.85 -14.76
CA THR A 115 -1.34 4.68 -14.73
C THR A 115 0.13 5.07 -14.95
N THR A 116 0.42 5.98 -15.88
CA THR A 116 1.77 6.48 -16.13
C THR A 116 2.33 7.27 -14.94
N HIS A 117 1.52 8.12 -14.31
CA HIS A 117 1.91 8.88 -13.12
C HIS A 117 2.21 7.96 -11.93
N VAL A 118 1.34 6.97 -11.68
CA VAL A 118 1.56 5.94 -10.65
C VAL A 118 2.90 5.24 -10.89
N ARG A 119 3.15 4.82 -12.13
CA ARG A 119 4.38 4.11 -12.51
C ARG A 119 5.63 4.94 -12.25
N MET A 120 5.66 6.23 -12.59
CA MET A 120 6.84 7.08 -12.38
C MET A 120 7.20 7.20 -10.89
N ILE A 121 6.20 7.47 -10.04
CA ILE A 121 6.40 7.57 -8.59
C ILE A 121 6.84 6.21 -8.02
N ALA A 122 6.20 5.11 -8.46
CA ALA A 122 6.54 3.76 -8.03
C ALA A 122 7.97 3.36 -8.43
N LEU A 123 8.42 3.69 -9.65
CA LEU A 123 9.80 3.41 -10.07
C LEU A 123 10.81 4.18 -9.22
N ARG A 124 10.55 5.47 -8.99
CA ARG A 124 11.43 6.31 -8.16
C ARG A 124 11.54 5.80 -6.72
N LEU A 125 10.41 5.39 -6.13
CA LEU A 125 10.39 4.81 -4.80
C LEU A 125 11.16 3.48 -4.73
N HIS A 126 11.01 2.63 -5.75
CA HIS A 126 11.74 1.37 -5.86
C HIS A 126 13.27 1.57 -5.94
N GLU A 127 13.73 2.59 -6.67
CA GLU A 127 15.16 2.94 -6.73
C GLU A 127 15.70 3.52 -5.42
N THR A 128 14.83 4.10 -4.59
CA THR A 128 15.23 4.83 -3.37
C THR A 128 15.28 3.93 -2.14
N VAL A 129 14.41 2.92 -2.05
CA VAL A 129 14.26 2.10 -0.83
C VAL A 129 14.30 0.61 -1.14
N ASP A 130 15.20 -0.12 -0.49
CA ASP A 130 15.20 -1.59 -0.50
C ASP A 130 14.14 -2.15 0.46
N TYR A 131 12.90 -2.19 -0.04
CA TYR A 131 11.77 -2.82 0.65
C TYR A 131 11.72 -4.34 0.43
N GLY A 132 12.55 -4.93 -0.44
CA GLY A 132 12.64 -6.37 -0.65
C GLY A 132 13.44 -7.10 0.43
N SER A 133 14.32 -6.38 1.13
CA SER A 133 15.17 -6.92 2.20
C SER A 133 14.44 -7.72 3.29
N ASN A 134 15.00 -8.88 3.64
CA ASN A 134 14.53 -9.67 4.77
C ASN A 134 14.86 -8.96 6.09
N PHE A 135 13.84 -8.55 6.85
CA PHE A 135 14.01 -7.85 8.13
C PHE A 135 14.52 -8.74 9.27
N ARG A 136 14.46 -10.06 9.12
CA ARG A 136 14.97 -10.99 10.12
C ARG A 136 16.49 -11.15 10.10
N ALA A 137 17.12 -10.90 8.96
CA ALA A 137 18.53 -11.20 8.72
C ALA A 137 19.49 -10.06 9.08
N ARG A 138 19.01 -8.90 9.57
CA ARG A 138 19.86 -7.77 9.94
C ARG A 138 19.61 -7.30 11.37
N ASP A 139 20.68 -6.83 12.00
CA ASP A 139 20.69 -6.14 13.29
C ASP A 139 19.62 -5.03 13.37
N CYS A 140 19.01 -4.92 14.56
CA CYS A 140 18.13 -3.85 15.04
C CYS A 140 17.71 -2.78 14.01
N VAL A 141 16.70 -3.08 13.18
CA VAL A 141 16.07 -2.07 12.32
C VAL A 141 15.23 -1.13 13.17
N ALA A 142 15.43 0.19 13.02
CA ALA A 142 14.58 1.18 13.68
C ALA A 142 13.12 0.97 13.25
N ARG A 143 12.16 1.03 14.20
CA ARG A 143 10.74 0.80 13.92
C ARG A 143 10.22 1.67 12.77
N GLY A 144 10.64 2.93 12.70
CA GLY A 144 10.27 3.85 11.62
C GLY A 144 10.63 3.30 10.22
N ASP A 145 11.88 2.85 10.06
CA ASP A 145 12.36 2.27 8.80
C ASP A 145 11.62 0.97 8.47
N TRP A 146 11.37 0.13 9.47
CA TRP A 146 10.60 -1.11 9.31
C TRP A 146 9.18 -0.80 8.81
N ILE A 147 8.48 0.13 9.47
CA ILE A 147 7.11 0.53 9.13
C ILE A 147 7.07 1.18 7.75
N GLN A 148 8.07 1.99 7.37
CA GLN A 148 8.16 2.55 6.03
C GLN A 148 8.21 1.45 4.97
N ARG A 149 9.12 0.48 5.12
CA ARG A 149 9.28 -0.59 4.13
C ARG A 149 8.07 -1.52 4.08
N GLU A 150 7.47 -1.82 5.22
CA GLU A 150 6.22 -2.61 5.27
C GLU A 150 5.05 -1.85 4.60
N SER A 151 4.95 -0.54 4.84
CA SER A 151 3.97 0.32 4.15
C SER A 151 4.19 0.32 2.64
N ILE A 152 5.45 0.33 2.19
CA ILE A 152 5.80 0.20 0.78
C ILE A 152 5.31 -1.15 0.23
N ARG A 153 5.60 -2.27 0.88
CA ARG A 153 5.15 -3.62 0.47
C ARG A 153 3.63 -3.70 0.32
N ARG A 154 2.90 -3.23 1.33
CA ARG A 154 1.42 -3.15 1.32
C ARG A 154 0.92 -2.23 0.22
N THR A 155 1.62 -1.14 -0.09
CA THR A 155 1.25 -0.27 -1.21
C THR A 155 1.45 -0.93 -2.57
N TYR A 156 2.56 -1.64 -2.80
CA TYR A 156 2.73 -2.39 -4.06
C TYR A 156 1.76 -3.56 -4.18
N CYS A 157 1.47 -4.28 -3.08
CA CYS A 157 0.46 -5.32 -3.07
C CYS A 157 -0.93 -4.76 -3.40
N LEU A 158 -1.26 -3.53 -2.99
CA LEU A 158 -2.50 -2.86 -3.39
C LEU A 158 -2.57 -2.68 -4.91
N PHE A 159 -1.52 -2.15 -5.52
CA PHE A 159 -1.50 -1.98 -6.97
C PHE A 159 -1.58 -3.31 -7.70
N HIS A 160 -0.93 -4.36 -7.20
CA HIS A 160 -1.08 -5.70 -7.76
C HIS A 160 -2.53 -6.20 -7.69
N ILE A 161 -3.24 -6.00 -6.56
CA ILE A 161 -4.66 -6.33 -6.44
C ILE A 161 -5.49 -5.54 -7.46
N ILE A 162 -5.20 -4.25 -7.64
CA ILE A 162 -5.89 -3.39 -8.63
C ILE A 162 -5.65 -3.91 -10.05
N GLU A 163 -4.42 -4.30 -10.41
CA GLU A 163 -4.09 -4.90 -11.70
C GLU A 163 -4.91 -6.17 -11.96
N LEU A 164 -4.97 -7.07 -10.96
CA LEU A 164 -5.74 -8.31 -11.06
C LEU A 164 -7.25 -8.07 -11.18
N LEU A 165 -7.80 -7.08 -10.49
CA LEU A 165 -9.23 -6.80 -10.47
C LEU A 165 -9.72 -6.05 -11.71
N LEU A 166 -8.88 -5.16 -12.26
CA LEU A 166 -9.28 -4.29 -13.38
C LEU A 166 -8.79 -4.82 -14.73
N ASP A 167 -8.01 -5.91 -14.77
CA ASP A 167 -7.31 -6.39 -15.97
C ASP A 167 -6.50 -5.28 -16.66
N VAL A 168 -5.90 -4.41 -15.84
CA VAL A 168 -5.06 -3.29 -16.28
C VAL A 168 -3.61 -3.57 -15.88
N LEU A 169 -2.67 -3.32 -16.79
CA LEU A 169 -1.25 -3.33 -16.47
C LEU A 169 -0.84 -1.97 -15.91
N VAL A 170 -0.67 -1.88 -14.59
CA VAL A 170 -0.07 -0.71 -13.93
C VAL A 170 1.47 -0.80 -13.98
N GLY A 171 1.99 -2.03 -14.03
CA GLY A 171 3.40 -2.41 -14.12
C GLY A 171 3.90 -2.72 -15.54
N SER A 172 4.93 -3.55 -15.64
CA SER A 172 5.49 -4.01 -16.94
C SER A 172 4.85 -5.32 -17.38
N ALA A 173 4.51 -5.44 -18.67
CA ALA A 173 3.98 -6.66 -19.28
C ALA A 173 4.93 -7.88 -19.22
N ASP A 174 6.23 -7.65 -18.99
CA ASP A 174 7.19 -8.74 -18.84
C ASP A 174 7.15 -9.28 -17.40
N ALA A 175 6.56 -10.47 -17.21
CA ALA A 175 6.51 -11.17 -15.92
C ALA A 175 7.92 -11.48 -15.34
N LYS A 176 8.95 -11.60 -16.20
CA LYS A 176 10.37 -11.71 -15.79
C LYS A 176 11.00 -10.36 -15.39
N LYS A 177 10.30 -9.23 -15.59
CA LYS A 177 10.72 -7.85 -15.33
C LYS A 177 9.76 -7.09 -14.39
N CYS A 178 8.99 -7.76 -13.53
CA CYS A 178 8.21 -7.10 -12.47
C CYS A 178 9.07 -6.37 -11.41
N GLY A 179 10.29 -5.91 -11.74
CA GLY A 179 11.19 -5.22 -10.83
C GLY A 179 11.57 -6.02 -9.58
N GLY A 180 11.49 -7.34 -9.63
CA GLY A 180 11.65 -8.18 -8.43
C GLY A 180 10.41 -8.20 -7.52
N PHE A 181 9.24 -7.73 -7.94
CA PHE A 181 8.02 -7.75 -7.11
C PHE A 181 7.65 -9.16 -6.63
N LEU A 182 7.86 -10.19 -7.46
CA LEU A 182 7.62 -11.58 -7.06
C LEU A 182 8.56 -12.07 -5.94
N THR A 183 9.70 -11.42 -5.74
CA THR A 183 10.63 -11.74 -4.64
C THR A 183 10.37 -10.90 -3.40
N VAL A 184 9.39 -9.99 -3.44
CA VAL A 184 9.02 -9.16 -2.29
C VAL A 184 8.35 -10.05 -1.23
N PRO A 185 8.76 -9.93 0.05
CA PRO A 185 8.08 -10.63 1.13
C PRO A 185 6.59 -10.27 1.20
N LEU A 186 5.77 -11.26 1.56
CA LEU A 186 4.36 -11.04 1.85
C LEU A 186 4.20 -10.04 3.02
N PRO A 187 3.05 -9.32 3.09
CA PRO A 187 2.74 -8.46 4.21
C PRO A 187 2.90 -9.18 5.55
N CYS A 188 3.35 -8.42 6.55
CA CYS A 188 3.54 -8.91 7.91
C CYS A 188 2.21 -9.37 8.55
N VAL A 189 2.36 -10.10 9.65
CA VAL A 189 1.27 -10.51 10.51
C VAL A 189 0.60 -9.31 11.19
N ARG A 190 -0.68 -9.46 11.53
CA ARG A 190 -1.51 -8.39 12.14
C ARG A 190 -0.83 -7.73 13.34
N GLU A 191 -0.27 -8.53 14.24
CA GLU A 191 0.33 -8.05 15.48
C GLU A 191 1.47 -7.02 15.26
N LEU A 192 2.21 -7.12 14.15
CA LEU A 192 3.33 -6.21 13.85
C LEU A 192 2.89 -4.94 13.11
N TRP A 193 1.71 -4.96 12.48
CA TRP A 193 1.15 -3.81 11.77
C TRP A 193 0.29 -2.90 12.67
N GLU A 194 -0.27 -3.43 13.76
CA GLU A 194 -1.12 -2.66 14.65
C GLU A 194 -0.42 -1.41 15.22
N PRO A 195 -1.14 -0.27 15.32
CA PRO A 195 -0.60 1.00 15.80
C PRO A 195 -0.44 1.02 17.33
N VAL A 196 0.47 0.21 17.85
CA VAL A 196 0.80 0.08 19.28
C VAL A 196 1.98 0.95 19.70
N SER A 197 2.28 1.02 21.00
CA SER A 197 3.45 1.74 21.52
C SER A 197 4.76 1.17 20.99
N ASN A 198 5.84 1.95 21.01
CA ASN A 198 7.16 1.48 20.57
C ASN A 198 7.66 0.29 21.40
N THR A 199 7.37 0.31 22.71
CA THR A 199 7.69 -0.76 23.65
C THR A 199 6.94 -2.05 23.31
N ASP A 200 5.62 -1.98 23.11
CA ASP A 200 4.80 -3.14 22.76
C ASP A 200 5.20 -3.72 21.41
N TRP A 201 5.44 -2.85 20.43
CA TRP A 201 5.89 -3.27 19.11
C TRP A 201 7.24 -3.99 19.18
N GLY A 202 8.19 -3.46 19.95
CA GLY A 202 9.51 -4.07 20.15
C GLY A 202 9.41 -5.48 20.75
N ALA A 203 8.56 -5.66 21.76
CA ALA A 203 8.32 -6.98 22.38
C ALA A 203 7.69 -7.97 21.39
N ARG A 204 6.71 -7.54 20.59
CA ARG A 204 6.09 -8.35 19.54
C ARG A 204 7.11 -8.73 18.45
N TYR A 205 7.92 -7.78 18.02
CA TYR A 205 8.97 -8.00 17.02
C TYR A 205 9.99 -9.03 17.48
N GLN A 206 10.49 -8.92 18.72
CA GLN A 206 11.42 -9.89 19.31
C GLN A 206 10.83 -11.30 19.42
N ARG A 207 9.55 -11.41 19.81
CA ARG A 207 8.86 -12.70 19.84
C ARG A 207 8.78 -13.30 18.44
N TRP A 208 8.38 -12.51 17.45
CA TRP A 208 8.24 -12.95 16.07
C TRP A 208 9.57 -13.36 15.42
N THR A 209 10.68 -12.70 15.74
CA THR A 209 12.01 -13.11 15.27
C THR A 209 12.50 -14.38 15.98
N SER A 210 12.10 -14.61 17.23
CA SER A 210 12.53 -15.78 18.03
C SER A 210 11.69 -17.04 17.79
N SER A 211 10.40 -16.88 17.47
CA SER A 211 9.44 -18.00 17.37
C SER A 211 9.48 -18.75 16.04
N SER A 212 10.09 -18.16 15.02
CA SER A 212 9.94 -18.61 13.66
C SER A 212 11.21 -19.25 13.13
N GLY A 213 11.18 -20.56 12.88
CA GLY A 213 12.26 -21.30 12.21
C GLY A 213 12.44 -20.99 10.71
N TRP A 214 11.90 -19.87 10.21
CA TRP A 214 12.00 -19.47 8.81
C TRP A 214 13.23 -18.59 8.60
N GLU A 215 14.27 -19.14 7.96
CA GLU A 215 15.40 -18.33 7.48
C GLU A 215 14.97 -17.42 6.31
N GLU A 216 13.99 -17.84 5.49
CA GLU A 216 13.50 -17.09 4.34
C GLU A 216 12.00 -16.72 4.44
N PRO A 217 11.64 -15.44 4.21
CA PRO A 217 10.24 -15.01 4.27
C PRO A 217 9.43 -15.60 3.10
N LEU A 218 8.14 -15.78 3.30
CA LEU A 218 7.21 -16.05 2.20
C LEU A 218 7.15 -14.85 1.26
N THR A 219 7.18 -15.10 -0.04
CA THR A 219 7.16 -14.04 -1.06
C THR A 219 5.83 -14.01 -1.82
N VAL A 220 5.56 -12.89 -2.51
CA VAL A 220 4.43 -12.78 -3.45
C VAL A 220 4.48 -13.89 -4.52
N GLY A 221 5.67 -14.25 -4.98
CA GLY A 221 5.88 -15.34 -5.92
C GLY A 221 5.51 -16.71 -5.34
N ASP A 222 5.78 -16.97 -4.07
CA ASP A 222 5.39 -18.23 -3.41
C ASP A 222 3.87 -18.34 -3.33
N MET A 223 3.20 -17.26 -2.96
CA MET A 223 1.73 -17.20 -2.97
C MET A 223 1.17 -17.43 -4.38
N ALA A 224 1.72 -16.78 -5.41
CA ALA A 224 1.28 -16.98 -6.80
C ALA A 224 1.45 -18.43 -7.27
N ARG A 225 2.55 -19.10 -6.87
CA ARG A 225 2.87 -20.48 -7.27
C ARG A 225 2.22 -21.58 -6.44
N ALA A 226 1.53 -21.26 -5.35
CA ALA A 226 1.07 -22.24 -4.37
C ALA A 226 0.10 -23.32 -4.92
N THR A 227 -0.40 -23.22 -6.16
CA THR A 227 -1.16 -24.29 -6.82
C THR A 227 -0.30 -25.37 -7.46
N LYS A 228 1.00 -25.14 -7.69
CA LYS A 228 1.86 -25.98 -8.53
C LYS A 228 2.88 -26.83 -7.75
N THR A 229 3.17 -26.51 -6.50
CA THR A 229 4.20 -27.17 -5.68
C THR A 229 3.77 -27.23 -4.21
N HIS A 230 3.90 -28.42 -3.59
CA HIS A 230 3.47 -28.68 -2.21
C HIS A 230 4.36 -28.04 -1.13
N ASP A 231 5.57 -27.59 -1.47
CA ASP A 231 6.63 -27.35 -0.49
C ASP A 231 6.40 -26.17 0.47
N ARG A 232 5.51 -25.21 0.14
CA ARG A 232 5.21 -24.03 1.00
C ARG A 232 3.74 -23.80 1.29
N LEU A 233 2.87 -24.76 0.99
CA LEU A 233 1.42 -24.61 1.18
C LEU A 233 1.04 -24.50 2.66
N MET A 234 1.70 -25.27 3.53
CA MET A 234 1.47 -25.22 4.98
C MET A 234 1.95 -23.89 5.58
N ASP A 235 3.06 -23.36 5.09
CA ASP A 235 3.59 -22.05 5.48
C ASP A 235 2.59 -20.94 5.14
N LEU A 236 2.02 -21.00 3.93
CA LEU A 236 1.01 -20.05 3.47
C LEU A 236 -0.28 -20.18 4.26
N ALA A 237 -0.69 -21.39 4.63
CA ALA A 237 -1.84 -21.61 5.49
C ALA A 237 -1.61 -20.98 6.88
N THR A 238 -0.42 -21.19 7.46
CA THR A 238 -0.02 -20.57 8.74
C THR A 238 -0.02 -19.04 8.62
N TRP A 239 0.55 -18.49 7.55
CA TRP A 239 0.49 -17.05 7.28
C TRP A 239 -0.95 -16.55 7.16
N CYS A 240 -1.85 -17.29 6.51
CA CYS A 240 -3.27 -16.95 6.40
C CYS A 240 -3.99 -16.84 7.75
N GLU A 241 -3.53 -17.55 8.79
CA GLU A 241 -4.10 -17.49 10.14
C GLU A 241 -3.67 -16.22 10.90
N GLU A 242 -2.50 -15.66 10.59
CA GLU A 242 -1.87 -14.57 11.34
C GLU A 242 -2.04 -13.18 10.70
N ILE A 243 -2.54 -13.11 9.47
CA ILE A 243 -2.72 -11.85 8.72
C ILE A 243 -3.93 -11.03 9.15
N ASP A 244 -3.90 -9.74 8.83
CA ASP A 244 -5.03 -8.83 8.94
C ASP A 244 -5.99 -8.95 7.74
N GLU A 245 -7.07 -8.17 7.74
CA GLU A 245 -8.08 -8.18 6.68
C GLU A 245 -7.48 -7.82 5.31
N TYR A 246 -6.39 -7.07 5.30
CA TYR A 246 -5.67 -6.71 4.08
C TYR A 246 -4.90 -7.88 3.49
N GLY A 247 -4.20 -8.65 4.32
CA GLY A 247 -3.61 -9.91 3.88
C GLY A 247 -4.66 -10.87 3.35
N THR A 248 -5.84 -10.97 4.00
CA THR A 248 -6.94 -11.81 3.51
C THR A 248 -7.41 -11.36 2.13
N LEU A 249 -7.54 -10.05 1.89
CA LEU A 249 -7.87 -9.50 0.57
C LEU A 249 -6.83 -9.89 -0.48
N LEU A 250 -5.54 -9.77 -0.15
CA LEU A 250 -4.44 -10.17 -1.05
C LEU A 250 -4.52 -11.67 -1.40
N TRP A 251 -4.77 -12.52 -0.40
CA TRP A 251 -4.95 -13.96 -0.59
C TRP A 251 -6.15 -14.29 -1.48
N MET A 252 -7.28 -13.60 -1.29
CA MET A 252 -8.47 -13.81 -2.12
C MET A 252 -8.24 -13.33 -3.56
N ALA A 253 -7.58 -12.18 -3.75
CA ALA A 253 -7.28 -11.63 -5.07
C ALA A 253 -6.43 -12.58 -5.93
N ARG A 254 -5.58 -13.40 -5.29
CA ARG A 254 -4.85 -14.49 -5.97
C ARG A 254 -5.76 -15.41 -6.79
N GLY A 255 -6.98 -15.69 -6.31
CA GLY A 255 -7.94 -16.55 -7.03
C GLY A 255 -8.37 -16.01 -8.39
N LEU A 256 -8.11 -14.72 -8.66
CA LEU A 256 -8.38 -14.07 -9.95
C LEU A 256 -7.24 -14.21 -10.94
N GLN A 257 -6.06 -14.71 -10.52
CA GLN A 257 -4.97 -15.01 -11.43
C GLN A 257 -5.41 -16.11 -12.39
N ILE A 258 -5.74 -15.73 -13.63
CA ILE A 258 -6.11 -16.67 -14.69
C ILE A 258 -4.94 -17.63 -14.89
N PRO A 259 -5.15 -18.97 -14.86
CA PRO A 259 -4.09 -19.91 -15.12
C PRO A 259 -3.68 -19.81 -16.59
N ASN A 260 -2.53 -19.18 -16.82
CA ASN A 260 -1.72 -19.17 -18.05
C ASN A 260 -2.12 -18.15 -19.14
N LEU A 261 -1.27 -17.13 -19.27
CA LEU A 261 -0.60 -16.81 -20.53
C LEU A 261 0.89 -17.11 -20.36
#